data_AF-A0ABD7ESF6-F1
#
_entry.id   AF-A0ABD7ESF6-F1
#
_cell.length_a   1.000
_cell.length_b   1.000
_cell.length_c   1.000
_cell.angle_alpha   90.00
_cell.angle_beta   90.00
_cell.angle_gamma   90.00
#
_symmetry.space_group_name_H-M   'P 1'
#
loop_
_entity.id
_entity.type
_entity.pdbx_description
1 polymer ?
#
loop_
_entity_poly.entity_id
_entity_poly.type
_entity_poly.pdbx_seq_one_letter_code
_entity_poly.pdbx_strand_id
1 'polypeptide(L)'
;MTNELDIKTLASGLKVVRVRYELPDTSAFVRYQPTYDEDPNNLKVHHYDGELPLSCSETGTFNLKELVNELRYAYVLVHLFPDESAMQFYLTGLDTGLAQLEFIGGSYDFNRLWITSGISNLGVPMAIFLGKRHAVNGQPSVTLVDHREQAAGKLVYRAIGGAGDHVGEEFFNND
;
A
#
# COMPACT_ATOMS: atom_id res chain seq x y z
N MET A 1 -15.71 3.08 -23.29
CA MET A 1 -14.30 3.22 -23.70
C MET A 1 -13.58 3.93 -22.57
N THR A 2 -13.18 3.17 -21.56
CA THR A 2 -12.34 3.64 -20.45
C THR A 2 -10.98 3.93 -21.04
N ASN A 3 -10.47 5.16 -20.92
CA ASN A 3 -9.04 5.41 -21.12
C ASN A 3 -8.32 4.51 -20.11
N GLU A 4 -7.82 3.36 -20.57
CA GLU A 4 -6.92 2.54 -19.75
C GLU A 4 -5.67 3.39 -19.51
N LEU A 5 -5.55 3.92 -18.30
CA LEU A 5 -4.34 4.60 -17.86
C LEU A 5 -3.19 3.61 -18.03
N ASP A 6 -2.19 3.99 -18.82
CA ASP A 6 -1.00 3.17 -18.99
C ASP A 6 -0.22 3.09 -17.67
N ILE A 7 0.60 2.05 -17.55
CA ILE A 7 1.29 1.76 -16.30
C ILE A 7 2.36 2.80 -15.91
N LYS A 8 2.95 3.49 -16.89
CA LYS A 8 3.93 4.56 -16.65
C LYS A 8 3.23 5.76 -16.04
N THR A 9 2.06 6.12 -16.57
CA THR A 9 1.21 7.18 -16.01
C THR A 9 0.77 6.85 -14.59
N LEU A 10 0.39 5.60 -14.33
CA LEU A 10 -0.03 5.19 -12.99
C LEU A 10 1.10 5.31 -11.97
N ALA A 11 2.25 4.70 -12.21
CA ALA A 11 3.28 4.71 -11.18
C ALA A 11 3.96 6.07 -10.96
N SER A 12 3.96 6.94 -11.97
CA SER A 12 4.44 8.33 -11.82
C SER A 12 3.39 9.24 -11.17
N GLY A 13 2.10 9.00 -11.40
CA GLY A 13 1.01 9.86 -10.93
C GLY A 13 0.32 9.40 -9.63
N LEU A 14 0.51 8.14 -9.22
CA LEU A 14 -0.11 7.60 -8.01
C LEU A 14 0.43 8.31 -6.77
N LYS A 15 -0.50 8.70 -5.91
CA LYS A 15 -0.22 9.30 -4.62
C LYS A 15 -0.69 8.39 -3.49
N VAL A 16 0.09 8.40 -2.43
CA VAL A 16 -0.20 7.71 -1.18
C VAL A 16 -0.17 8.75 -0.06
N VAL A 17 -1.24 8.76 0.73
CA VAL A 17 -1.40 9.72 1.83
C VAL A 17 -1.00 9.07 3.15
N ARG A 18 -0.14 9.73 3.92
CA ARG A 18 0.24 9.31 5.27
C ARG A 18 -0.68 9.96 6.29
N VAL A 19 -1.51 9.15 6.93
CA VAL A 19 -2.48 9.59 7.92
C VAL A 19 -2.01 9.16 9.31
N ARG A 20 -1.99 10.11 10.24
CA ARG A 20 -1.70 9.87 11.65
C ARG A 20 -3.01 9.84 12.43
N TYR A 21 -3.24 8.76 13.15
CA TYR A 21 -4.39 8.55 14.02
C TYR A 21 -3.97 8.69 15.48
N GLU A 22 -4.65 9.56 16.22
CA GLU A 22 -4.43 9.78 17.65
C GLU A 22 -5.36 8.89 18.47
N LEU A 23 -4.80 8.19 19.46
CA LEU A 23 -5.51 7.29 20.36
C LEU A 23 -5.85 7.96 21.71
N PRO A 24 -6.86 7.45 22.45
CA PRO A 24 -7.25 7.98 23.75
C PRO A 24 -6.14 7.98 24.80
N ASP A 25 -5.21 7.03 24.72
CA ASP A 25 -4.10 6.84 25.65
C ASP A 25 -2.89 7.75 25.36
N THR A 26 -3.04 8.78 24.53
CA THR A 26 -1.99 9.69 24.00
C THR A 26 -1.00 9.05 23.03
N SER A 27 -1.16 7.76 22.72
CA SER A 27 -0.39 7.12 21.67
C SER A 27 -0.95 7.47 20.28
N ALA A 28 -0.19 7.14 19.24
CA ALA A 28 -0.62 7.36 17.87
C ALA A 28 -0.06 6.30 16.95
N PHE A 29 -0.74 6.07 15.84
CA PHE A 29 -0.24 5.22 14.77
C PHE A 29 -0.36 5.91 13.41
N VAL A 30 0.50 5.47 12.49
CA VAL A 30 0.52 5.97 11.11
C VAL A 30 -0.02 4.89 10.17
N ARG A 31 -0.80 5.32 9.18
CA ARG A 31 -1.28 4.52 8.05
C ARG A 31 -0.97 5.23 6.74
N TYR A 32 -0.94 4.44 5.68
CA TYR A 32 -0.83 4.92 4.31
C TYR A 32 -2.14 4.60 3.62
N GLN A 33 -2.74 5.56 2.93
CA GLN A 33 -4.08 5.41 2.34
C GLN A 33 -4.13 5.92 0.91
N PRO A 34 -5.08 5.43 0.09
CA PRO A 34 -5.33 5.97 -1.24
C PRO A 34 -5.70 7.45 -1.26
N THR A 35 -6.50 7.88 -0.28
CA THR A 35 -7.02 9.23 -0.12
C THR A 35 -7.18 9.51 1.37
N TYR A 36 -7.19 10.80 1.74
CA TYR A 36 -7.46 11.22 3.11
C TYR A 36 -8.97 11.36 3.35
N ASP A 37 -9.42 10.92 4.52
CA ASP A 37 -10.73 11.19 5.07
C ASP A 37 -10.56 11.78 6.48
N GLU A 38 -11.29 12.85 6.77
CA GLU A 38 -11.26 13.55 8.05
C GLU A 38 -12.03 12.82 9.16
N ASP A 39 -12.90 11.86 8.81
CA ASP A 39 -13.59 11.02 9.79
C ASP A 39 -12.65 9.90 10.28
N PRO A 40 -12.19 9.93 11.55
CA PRO A 40 -11.32 8.88 12.09
C PRO A 40 -12.01 7.51 12.15
N ASN A 41 -13.35 7.47 12.12
CA ASN A 41 -14.13 6.23 12.12
C ASN A 41 -14.19 5.57 10.74
N ASN A 42 -13.86 6.30 9.67
CA ASN A 42 -13.72 5.73 8.33
C ASN A 42 -12.35 5.04 8.14
N LEU A 43 -11.85 4.42 9.20
CA LEU A 43 -10.64 3.62 9.17
C LEU A 43 -10.92 2.36 8.33
N LYS A 44 -10.65 2.43 7.03
CA LYS A 44 -10.76 1.31 6.09
C LYS A 44 -9.61 0.32 6.28
N VAL A 45 -9.52 -0.29 7.46
CA VAL A 45 -8.48 -1.26 7.79
C VAL A 45 -9.10 -2.65 7.87
N HIS A 46 -8.57 -3.60 7.10
CA HIS A 46 -9.08 -4.98 7.12
C HIS A 46 -8.78 -5.73 8.42
N HIS A 47 -7.78 -5.31 9.20
CA HIS A 47 -7.41 -5.96 10.46
C HIS A 47 -7.05 -4.90 11.53
N TYR A 48 -8.05 -4.42 12.28
CA TYR A 48 -7.86 -3.48 13.40
C TYR A 48 -8.65 -3.95 14.62
N ASP A 49 -7.95 -4.55 15.58
CA ASP A 49 -8.51 -4.98 16.87
C ASP A 49 -8.19 -3.98 18.02
N GLY A 50 -7.80 -2.74 17.66
CA GLY A 50 -7.38 -1.71 18.62
C GLY A 50 -8.50 -0.75 19.08
N GLU A 51 -8.14 0.22 19.92
CA GLU A 51 -9.06 1.27 20.39
C GLU A 51 -9.48 2.22 19.27
N LEU A 52 -10.72 2.72 19.26
CA LEU A 52 -11.14 3.65 18.22
C LEU A 52 -10.33 4.97 18.29
N PRO A 53 -9.77 5.45 17.17
CA PRO A 53 -9.02 6.71 17.16
C PRO A 53 -9.95 7.91 17.42
N LEU A 54 -9.44 8.88 18.19
CA LEU A 54 -10.17 10.12 18.51
C LEU A 54 -10.16 11.13 17.37
N SER A 55 -9.06 11.16 16.63
CA SER A 55 -8.86 12.08 15.51
C SER A 55 -7.85 11.50 14.53
N CYS A 56 -7.88 12.00 13.29
CA CYS A 56 -6.89 11.69 12.28
C CYS A 56 -6.42 12.98 11.59
N SER A 57 -5.17 12.99 11.12
CA SER A 57 -4.62 14.09 10.34
C SER A 57 -3.78 13.58 9.18
N GLU A 58 -3.90 14.23 8.03
CA GLU A 58 -2.93 14.06 6.95
C GLU A 58 -1.59 14.67 7.39
N THR A 59 -0.53 13.88 7.32
CA THR A 59 0.83 14.28 7.71
C THR A 59 1.81 14.26 6.54
N GLY A 60 1.35 13.94 5.34
CA GLY A 60 2.14 13.95 4.11
C GLY A 60 1.46 13.20 2.98
N THR A 61 1.77 13.61 1.75
CA THR A 61 1.32 12.96 0.52
C THR A 61 2.53 12.75 -0.37
N PHE A 62 2.73 11.51 -0.84
CA PHE A 62 3.94 11.08 -1.52
C PHE A 62 3.61 10.36 -2.82
N ASN A 63 4.40 10.58 -3.87
CA ASN A 63 4.44 9.60 -4.97
C ASN A 63 5.23 8.35 -4.55
N LEU A 64 5.17 7.26 -5.34
CA LEU A 64 5.83 6.00 -4.98
C LEU A 64 7.36 6.13 -4.80
N LYS A 65 7.99 7.02 -5.57
CA LYS A 65 9.42 7.31 -5.51
C LYS A 65 9.82 8.08 -4.25
N GLU A 66 8.99 9.00 -3.81
CA GLU A 66 9.21 9.76 -2.58
C GLU A 66 8.93 8.92 -1.35
N LEU A 67 7.90 8.07 -1.42
CA LEU A 67 7.43 7.26 -0.31
C LEU A 67 8.54 6.34 0.25
N VAL A 68 9.39 5.76 -0.59
CA VAL A 68 10.49 4.89 -0.11
C VAL A 68 11.46 5.61 0.83
N ASN A 69 11.65 6.92 0.64
CA ASN A 69 12.54 7.73 1.47
C ASN A 69 11.93 8.10 2.82
N GLU A 70 10.60 8.00 2.95
CA GLU A 70 9.90 8.24 4.21
C GLU A 70 9.95 7.02 5.13
N LEU A 71 10.03 5.83 4.55
CA LEU A 71 10.00 4.56 5.28
C LEU A 71 11.30 4.26 6.04
N ARG A 72 11.16 3.67 7.24
CA ARG A 72 12.27 3.12 8.02
C ARG A 72 11.98 1.66 8.36
N TYR A 73 12.83 0.75 7.88
CA TYR A 73 12.69 -0.71 8.10
C TYR A 73 11.28 -1.25 7.80
N ALA A 74 10.61 -0.66 6.80
CA ALA A 74 9.23 -0.99 6.44
C ALA A 74 9.15 -1.21 4.93
N TYR A 75 8.14 -1.98 4.53
CA TYR A 75 7.81 -2.13 3.12
C TYR A 75 6.34 -1.79 2.88
N VAL A 76 6.08 -1.16 1.74
CA VAL A 76 4.75 -0.85 1.26
C VAL A 76 4.53 -1.58 -0.06
N LEU A 77 3.47 -2.40 -0.16
CA LEU A 77 2.99 -2.93 -1.42
C LEU A 77 1.70 -2.21 -1.80
N VAL A 78 1.66 -1.70 -3.02
CA VAL A 78 0.50 -1.05 -3.62
C VAL A 78 -0.03 -1.97 -4.70
N HIS A 79 -1.30 -2.33 -4.63
CA HIS A 79 -1.99 -3.19 -5.59
C HIS A 79 -3.06 -2.39 -6.31
N LEU A 80 -3.09 -2.45 -7.63
CA LEU A 80 -4.11 -1.84 -8.47
C LEU A 80 -5.04 -2.90 -9.05
N PHE A 81 -6.33 -2.59 -9.13
CA PHE A 81 -7.35 -3.52 -9.59
C PHE A 81 -8.18 -2.92 -10.74
N PRO A 82 -8.79 -3.76 -11.60
CA PRO A 82 -9.63 -3.27 -12.71
C PRO A 82 -10.90 -2.58 -12.23
N ASP A 83 -11.47 -3.05 -11.11
CA ASP A 83 -12.66 -2.49 -10.48
C ASP A 83 -12.68 -2.77 -8.96
N GLU A 84 -13.62 -2.14 -8.24
CA GLU A 84 -13.76 -2.32 -6.79
C GLU A 84 -14.15 -3.76 -6.43
N SER A 85 -14.92 -4.45 -7.27
CA SER A 85 -15.34 -5.83 -7.01
C SER A 85 -14.15 -6.77 -7.00
N ALA A 86 -13.22 -6.61 -7.95
CA ALA A 86 -11.98 -7.38 -8.02
C ALA A 86 -11.07 -7.09 -6.81
N MET A 87 -10.98 -5.83 -6.38
CA MET A 87 -10.26 -5.45 -5.17
C MET A 87 -10.85 -6.12 -3.92
N GLN A 88 -12.18 -6.02 -3.73
CA GLN A 88 -12.84 -6.61 -2.56
C GLN A 88 -12.79 -8.14 -2.58
N PHE A 89 -12.90 -8.77 -3.75
CA PHE A 89 -12.71 -10.22 -3.89
C PHE A 89 -11.29 -10.63 -3.50
N TYR A 90 -10.27 -9.91 -3.96
CA TYR A 90 -8.87 -10.16 -3.58
C TYR A 90 -8.69 -10.05 -2.06
N LEU A 91 -9.19 -8.96 -1.46
CA LEU A 91 -9.05 -8.70 -0.02
C LEU A 91 -9.80 -9.74 0.83
N THR A 92 -11.00 -10.17 0.42
CA THR A 92 -11.75 -11.26 1.08
C THR A 92 -11.04 -12.62 0.93
N GLY A 93 -10.36 -12.82 -0.20
CA GLY A 93 -9.52 -13.99 -0.46
C GLY A 93 -8.29 -14.05 0.45
N LEU A 94 -7.76 -12.90 0.90
CA LEU A 94 -6.67 -12.87 1.89
C LEU A 94 -7.13 -13.41 3.26
N ASP A 95 -8.35 -13.09 3.67
CA ASP A 95 -8.96 -13.60 4.92
C ASP A 95 -9.23 -15.12 4.89
N THR A 96 -9.43 -15.69 3.70
CA THR A 96 -9.89 -17.09 3.55
C THR A 96 -8.86 -18.05 2.95
N GLY A 97 -7.85 -17.55 2.21
CA GLY A 97 -6.96 -18.37 1.37
C GLY A 97 -5.48 -18.42 1.78
N LEU A 98 -5.05 -17.72 2.83
CA LEU A 98 -3.62 -17.54 3.15
C LEU A 98 -3.13 -18.18 4.45
N ALA A 99 -3.74 -19.29 4.88
CA ALA A 99 -3.02 -20.27 5.67
C ALA A 99 -1.91 -21.02 4.88
N GLN A 100 -1.71 -20.71 3.57
CA GLN A 100 -0.85 -21.50 2.68
C GLN A 100 0.13 -20.76 1.74
N LEU A 101 0.15 -19.42 1.62
CA LEU A 101 1.24 -18.76 0.86
C LEU A 101 2.18 -18.00 1.82
N GLU A 102 3.13 -18.76 2.36
CA GLU A 102 4.42 -18.22 2.77
C GLU A 102 5.15 -17.75 1.50
N PHE A 103 5.18 -16.43 1.26
CA PHE A 103 5.99 -15.88 0.16
C PHE A 103 7.47 -15.80 0.57
N ILE A 104 8.31 -15.96 -0.45
CA ILE A 104 9.77 -16.08 -0.43
C ILE A 104 10.45 -15.20 0.63
N GLY A 105 11.02 -15.83 1.65
CA GLY A 105 12.00 -15.20 2.55
C GLY A 105 11.54 -14.93 4.00
N GLY A 106 10.32 -15.29 4.38
CA GLY A 106 9.98 -15.38 5.81
C GLY A 106 8.49 -15.46 6.11
N SER A 107 8.18 -16.05 7.27
CA SER A 107 6.81 -16.19 7.82
C SER A 107 6.03 -14.87 7.80
N TYR A 108 4.88 -14.85 7.14
CA TYR A 108 3.97 -13.70 7.09
C TYR A 108 3.27 -13.56 8.47
N ASP A 109 3.53 -12.48 9.20
CA ASP A 109 2.83 -12.19 10.47
C ASP A 109 1.68 -11.22 10.18
N PHE A 110 0.49 -11.77 9.94
CA PHE A 110 -0.73 -10.99 9.65
C PHE A 110 -1.06 -9.98 10.75
N ASN A 111 -0.70 -10.25 12.01
CA ASN A 111 -0.90 -9.30 13.11
C ASN A 111 -0.07 -8.01 12.95
N ARG A 112 0.92 -7.99 12.05
CA ARG A 112 1.79 -6.84 11.78
C ARG A 112 1.53 -6.18 10.44
N LEU A 113 0.60 -6.72 9.66
CA LEU A 113 0.25 -6.26 8.33
C LEU A 113 -0.97 -5.34 8.44
N TRP A 114 -0.83 -4.12 7.95
CA TRP A 114 -1.95 -3.18 7.88
C TRP A 114 -2.36 -3.05 6.43
N ILE A 115 -3.63 -3.33 6.15
CA ILE A 115 -4.20 -3.22 4.80
C ILE A 115 -5.19 -2.06 4.81
N THR A 116 -5.01 -1.12 3.89
CA THR A 116 -6.00 -0.07 3.61
C THR A 116 -6.42 -0.13 2.15
N SER A 117 -7.68 0.14 1.85
CA SER A 117 -8.20 0.07 0.48
C SER A 117 -9.09 1.26 0.14
N GLY A 118 -9.25 1.53 -1.15
CA GLY A 118 -10.06 2.64 -1.66
C GLY A 118 -9.73 3.00 -3.09
N ILE A 119 -10.29 4.12 -3.56
CA ILE A 119 -10.00 4.64 -4.89
C ILE A 119 -8.82 5.60 -4.82
N SER A 120 -7.82 5.41 -5.67
CA SER A 120 -6.65 6.29 -5.79
C SER A 120 -7.01 7.67 -6.35
N ASN A 121 -6.06 8.61 -6.26
CA ASN A 121 -6.15 9.93 -6.90
C ASN A 121 -6.30 9.88 -8.44
N LEU A 122 -6.06 8.72 -9.07
CA LEU A 122 -6.20 8.51 -10.50
C LEU A 122 -7.49 7.75 -10.87
N GLY A 123 -8.39 7.51 -9.92
CA GLY A 123 -9.65 6.82 -10.15
C GLY A 123 -9.53 5.30 -10.26
N VAL A 124 -8.35 4.74 -9.98
CA VAL A 124 -8.12 3.29 -10.01
C VAL A 124 -8.27 2.71 -8.60
N PRO A 125 -9.06 1.63 -8.41
CA PRO A 125 -9.14 0.92 -7.15
C PRO A 125 -7.77 0.40 -6.70
N MET A 126 -7.45 0.65 -5.43
CA MET A 126 -6.12 0.47 -4.88
C MET A 126 -6.19 -0.11 -3.46
N ALA A 127 -5.34 -1.11 -3.20
CA ALA A 127 -5.06 -1.60 -1.85
C ALA A 127 -3.59 -1.37 -1.49
N ILE A 128 -3.34 -0.95 -0.25
CA ILE A 128 -2.01 -0.66 0.27
C ILE A 128 -1.75 -1.57 1.46
N PHE A 129 -0.62 -2.26 1.43
CA PHE A 129 -0.16 -3.18 2.45
C PHE A 129 1.10 -2.60 3.08
N LEU A 130 1.05 -2.35 4.38
CA LEU A 130 2.21 -1.94 5.17
C LEU A 130 2.67 -3.11 6.03
N GLY A 131 3.90 -3.57 5.80
CA GLY A 131 4.55 -4.57 6.63
C GLY A 131 5.71 -3.98 7.44
N LYS A 132 5.75 -4.28 8.74
CA LYS A 132 6.78 -3.82 9.70
C LYS A 132 7.82 -4.90 10.04
N ARG A 133 8.31 -5.65 9.05
CA ARG A 133 9.45 -6.56 9.25
C ARG A 133 10.73 -5.86 8.79
N HIS A 134 11.90 -6.27 9.31
CA HIS A 134 13.19 -5.89 8.73
C HIS A 134 13.10 -6.10 7.22
N ALA A 135 12.98 -5.00 6.49
CA ALA A 135 12.77 -5.02 5.07
C ALA A 135 13.96 -5.71 4.38
N VAL A 136 13.85 -6.10 3.11
CA VAL A 136 14.87 -6.88 2.40
C VAL A 136 16.26 -6.27 2.65
N ASN A 137 17.17 -7.02 3.29
CA ASN A 137 18.51 -6.57 3.68
C ASN A 137 18.55 -5.28 4.56
N GLY A 138 17.50 -5.01 5.33
CA GLY A 138 17.38 -3.84 6.20
C GLY A 138 17.00 -2.54 5.51
N GLN A 139 16.63 -2.57 4.21
CA GLN A 139 16.33 -1.37 3.43
C GLN A 139 14.82 -1.20 3.17
N PRO A 140 14.26 0.02 3.28
CA PRO A 140 12.86 0.26 2.97
C PRO A 140 12.56 -0.08 1.50
N SER A 141 11.31 -0.47 1.22
CA SER A 141 10.88 -0.71 -0.16
C SER A 141 9.43 -0.34 -0.43
N VAL A 142 9.17 0.13 -1.65
CA VAL A 142 7.82 0.39 -2.16
C VAL A 142 7.66 -0.42 -3.45
N THR A 143 6.60 -1.19 -3.57
CA THR A 143 6.32 -2.04 -4.74
C THR A 143 4.94 -1.76 -5.28
N LEU A 144 4.79 -1.72 -6.60
CA LEU A 144 3.50 -1.64 -7.29
C LEU A 144 3.22 -2.95 -8.03
N VAL A 145 2.03 -3.49 -7.82
CA VAL A 145 1.50 -4.69 -8.49
C VAL A 145 0.22 -4.32 -9.24
N ASP A 146 0.16 -4.61 -10.52
CA ASP A 146 -1.00 -4.33 -11.38
C ASP A 146 -1.78 -5.62 -11.65
N HIS A 147 -3.04 -5.66 -11.19
CA HIS A 147 -3.98 -6.77 -11.43
C HIS A 147 -4.98 -6.51 -12.56
N ARG A 148 -4.92 -5.34 -13.23
CA ARG A 148 -5.94 -4.92 -14.21
C ARG A 148 -6.00 -5.83 -15.44
N GLU A 149 -4.84 -6.26 -15.93
CA GLU A 149 -4.74 -7.17 -17.08
C GLU A 149 -4.63 -8.64 -16.67
N GLN A 150 -4.03 -8.93 -15.51
CA GLN A 150 -3.74 -10.28 -15.03
C GLN A 150 -4.14 -10.42 -13.57
N ALA A 151 -5.12 -11.29 -13.29
CA ALA A 151 -5.64 -11.48 -11.93
C ALA A 151 -4.55 -11.86 -10.89
N ALA A 152 -3.52 -12.60 -11.32
CA ALA A 152 -2.38 -12.96 -10.47
C ALA A 152 -1.54 -11.75 -10.01
N GLY A 153 -1.64 -10.62 -10.72
CA GLY A 153 -0.85 -9.43 -10.48
C GLY A 153 0.52 -9.49 -11.16
N LYS A 154 0.90 -8.39 -11.82
CA LYS A 154 2.23 -8.18 -12.40
C LYS A 154 2.98 -7.14 -11.57
N LEU A 155 4.19 -7.44 -11.11
CA LEU A 155 5.05 -6.43 -10.50
C LEU A 155 5.54 -5.48 -11.59
N VAL A 156 5.21 -4.20 -11.45
CA VAL A 156 5.39 -3.17 -12.49
C VAL A 156 6.25 -2.00 -12.04
N TYR A 157 6.48 -1.84 -10.74
CA TYR A 157 7.38 -0.84 -10.20
C TYR A 157 7.92 -1.31 -8.85
N ARG A 158 9.17 -0.94 -8.57
CA ARG A 158 9.79 -1.17 -7.27
C ARG A 158 10.82 -0.08 -6.99
N ALA A 159 10.80 0.44 -5.77
CA ALA A 159 11.83 1.31 -5.21
C ALA A 159 12.40 0.67 -3.93
N ILE A 160 13.72 0.74 -3.73
CA ILE A 160 14.43 0.19 -2.57
C ILE A 160 15.48 1.21 -2.10
N GLY A 161 15.65 1.34 -0.78
CA GLY A 161 16.66 2.22 -0.16
C GLY A 161 16.16 3.64 0.09
N GLY A 162 16.61 4.26 1.20
CA GLY A 162 16.20 5.61 1.60
C GLY A 162 17.37 6.52 1.99
N ALA A 163 17.28 7.80 1.57
CA ALA A 163 18.10 8.97 1.88
C ALA A 163 19.43 9.23 1.11
N GLY A 164 19.60 8.73 -0.11
CA GLY A 164 20.68 9.14 -1.03
C GLY A 164 20.76 8.27 -2.28
N ASP A 165 21.01 8.89 -3.44
CA ASP A 165 21.00 8.37 -4.82
C ASP A 165 20.48 6.94 -4.99
N HIS A 166 19.20 6.89 -5.38
CA HIS A 166 18.49 5.80 -6.06
C HIS A 166 19.38 4.61 -6.48
N VAL A 167 19.35 3.51 -5.73
CA VAL A 167 19.96 2.24 -6.16
C VAL A 167 18.87 1.18 -6.27
N GLY A 168 18.29 1.09 -7.46
CA GLY A 168 17.34 0.03 -7.84
C GLY A 168 16.36 0.52 -8.88
N GLU A 169 16.68 0.33 -10.15
CA GLU A 169 15.87 0.78 -11.30
C GLU A 169 14.54 0.02 -11.46
N GLU A 170 13.62 0.78 -12.06
CA GLU A 170 12.22 0.58 -12.43
C GLU A 170 12.00 -0.47 -13.52
N PHE A 171 10.89 -1.23 -13.51
CA PHE A 171 10.47 -1.93 -14.72
C PHE A 171 8.97 -1.89 -15.00
N PHE A 172 8.60 -0.85 -15.75
CA PHE A 172 7.41 -0.79 -16.58
C PHE A 172 7.66 -1.54 -17.90
N ASN A 173 6.69 -2.32 -18.39
CA ASN A 173 6.47 -2.50 -19.83
C ASN A 173 5.09 -3.10 -20.09
N ASN A 174 4.46 -2.64 -21.17
CA ASN A 174 3.93 -3.47 -22.25
C ASN A 174 4.12 -2.68 -23.56
N ASP A 175 5.28 -2.85 -24.20
CA ASP A 175 5.32 -2.95 -25.67
C ASP A 175 4.94 -4.39 -26.03
#